data_AF-F9S2A2-F1
#
_entry.id   AF-F9S2A2-F1
#
_cell.length_a   1.000
_cell.length_b   1.000
_cell.length_c   1.000
_cell.angle_alpha   90.00
_cell.angle_beta   90.00
_cell.angle_gamma   90.00
#
_symmetry.space_group_name_H-M   'P 1'
#
loop_
_entity.id
_entity.type
_entity.pdbx_description
1 polymer ?
#
loop_
_entity_poly.entity_id
_entity_poly.type
_entity_poly.pdbx_seq_one_letter_code
_entity_poly.pdbx_strand_id
1 'polypeptide(L)'
;MNQQRGVITILLTSVLLVVILLLVLGSYRITFHQLKVAQNEVRSRSQHWMAEGAIECLFAYINATGIAPAQLTQNSTMASFDTMRTLCVDNASEQALFTEPVASHYYRVVFEVDDVRLVSKTMVKTIHQGHTSYRWLKGSWSDW
;
A
#
# COMPACT_ATOMS: atom_id res chain seq x y z
N MET A 1 44.64 -52.54 8.91
CA MET A 1 44.91 -51.09 8.74
C MET A 1 43.78 -50.29 8.07
N ASN A 2 42.84 -50.88 7.31
CA ASN A 2 41.79 -50.12 6.61
C ASN A 2 40.64 -49.60 7.52
N GLN A 3 40.39 -50.24 8.67
CA GLN A 3 39.32 -49.87 9.59
C GLN A 3 39.55 -48.54 10.31
N GLN A 4 40.81 -48.20 10.62
CA GLN A 4 41.15 -46.93 11.28
C GLN A 4 41.00 -45.72 10.34
N ARG A 5 41.26 -45.91 9.04
CA ARG A 5 41.04 -44.86 8.03
C ARG A 5 39.58 -44.41 7.95
N GLY A 6 38.64 -45.34 8.02
CA GLY A 6 37.20 -45.02 7.99
C GLY A 6 36.74 -44.23 9.23
N VAL A 7 37.23 -44.60 10.41
CA VAL A 7 36.91 -43.88 11.67
C VAL A 7 37.48 -42.46 11.66
N ILE A 8 38.71 -42.27 11.15
CA ILE A 8 39.33 -40.94 11.04
C ILE A 8 38.52 -40.04 10.10
N THR A 9 38.03 -40.55 8.97
CA THR A 9 37.22 -39.75 8.05
C THR A 9 35.88 -39.32 8.66
N ILE A 10 35.21 -40.19 9.41
CA ILE A 10 33.92 -39.86 10.06
C ILE A 10 34.11 -38.84 11.18
N LEU A 11 35.19 -38.94 11.97
CA LEU A 11 35.51 -37.96 12.99
C LEU A 11 35.80 -36.58 12.39
N LEU A 12 36.56 -36.54 11.30
CA LEU A 12 36.93 -35.29 10.63
C LEU A 12 35.71 -34.60 9.99
N THR A 13 34.82 -35.36 9.34
CA THR A 13 33.57 -34.81 8.79
C THR A 13 32.59 -34.37 9.88
N SER A 14 32.51 -35.10 11.00
CA SER A 14 31.69 -34.73 12.16
C SER A 14 32.12 -33.38 12.74
N VAL A 15 33.42 -33.20 12.99
CA VAL A 15 33.96 -31.93 13.49
C VAL A 15 33.73 -30.80 12.48
N LEU A 16 33.94 -31.07 11.19
CA LEU A 16 33.69 -30.08 10.14
C LEU A 16 32.22 -29.64 10.09
N LEU A 17 31.27 -30.57 10.20
CA LEU A 17 29.83 -30.28 10.25
C LEU A 17 29.47 -29.43 11.48
N VAL A 18 30.05 -29.71 12.64
CA VAL A 18 29.84 -28.91 13.85
C VAL A 18 30.34 -27.47 13.66
N VAL A 19 31.52 -27.28 13.07
CA VAL A 19 32.05 -25.92 12.79
C VAL A 19 31.14 -25.16 11.82
N ILE A 20 30.68 -25.80 10.75
CA ILE A 20 29.75 -25.19 9.79
C ILE A 20 28.44 -24.80 10.50
N LEU A 21 27.89 -25.69 11.33
CA LEU A 21 26.66 -25.42 12.08
C LEU A 21 26.81 -24.20 13.01
N LEU A 22 27.94 -24.08 13.71
CA LEU A 22 28.22 -22.92 14.57
C LEU A 22 28.34 -21.62 13.78
N LEU A 23 28.97 -21.65 12.60
CA LEU A 23 29.05 -20.49 11.70
C LEU A 23 27.66 -20.06 11.20
N VAL A 24 26.82 -21.03 10.82
CA VAL A 24 25.42 -20.77 10.41
C VAL A 24 24.62 -20.15 11.57
N LEU A 25 24.69 -20.73 12.77
CA LEU A 25 24.01 -20.22 13.96
C LEU A 25 24.52 -18.83 14.38
N GLY A 26 25.82 -18.56 14.24
CA GLY A 26 26.40 -17.24 14.49
C GLY A 26 25.91 -16.18 13.50
N SER A 27 25.80 -16.53 12.22
CA SER A 27 25.32 -15.63 11.16
C SER A 27 23.81 -15.34 11.22
N TYR A 28 23.02 -16.23 11.84
CA TYR A 28 21.56 -16.13 11.93
C TYR A 28 21.05 -14.80 12.52
N ARG A 29 21.74 -14.26 13.54
CA ARG A 29 21.32 -13.03 14.23
C ARG A 29 21.24 -11.83 13.29
N ILE A 30 22.24 -11.69 12.42
CA ILE A 30 22.36 -10.58 11.47
C ILE A 30 21.28 -10.72 10.40
N THR A 31 21.16 -11.90 9.80
CA THR A 31 20.16 -12.18 8.76
C THR A 31 18.73 -12.00 9.28
N PHE A 32 18.44 -12.51 10.48
CA PHE A 32 17.11 -12.36 11.09
C PHE A 32 16.76 -10.90 11.40
N HIS A 33 17.75 -10.09 11.79
CA HIS A 33 17.55 -8.66 11.97
C HIS A 33 17.19 -7.97 10.64
N GLN A 34 17.94 -8.24 9.57
CA GLN A 34 17.68 -7.66 8.26
C GLN A 34 16.29 -8.05 7.73
N LEU A 35 15.88 -9.31 7.94
CA LEU A 35 14.55 -9.76 7.57
C LEU A 35 13.43 -8.97 8.26
N LYS A 36 13.58 -8.64 9.55
CA LYS A 36 12.58 -7.85 10.28
C LYS A 36 12.46 -6.42 9.73
N VAL A 37 13.59 -5.79 9.41
CA VAL A 37 13.61 -4.45 8.82
C VAL A 37 12.92 -4.48 7.45
N ALA A 38 13.29 -5.44 6.60
CA ALA A 38 12.67 -5.61 5.29
C ALA A 38 11.16 -5.89 5.39
N GLN A 39 10.72 -6.71 6.34
CA GLN A 39 9.29 -6.96 6.57
C GLN A 39 8.53 -5.70 7.00
N ASN A 40 9.15 -4.88 7.85
CA ASN A 40 8.53 -3.62 8.27
C ASN A 40 8.37 -2.66 7.10
N GLU A 41 9.41 -2.55 6.25
CA GLU A 41 9.35 -1.73 5.05
C GLU A 41 8.30 -2.24 4.06
N VAL A 42 8.26 -3.54 3.80
CA VAL A 42 7.25 -4.15 2.90
C VAL A 42 5.84 -3.93 3.43
N ARG A 43 5.62 -4.07 4.74
CA ARG A 43 4.31 -3.82 5.35
C ARG A 43 3.90 -2.36 5.19
N SER A 44 4.80 -1.43 5.45
CA SER A 44 4.54 0.01 5.28
C SER A 44 4.21 0.35 3.82
N ARG A 45 4.96 -0.20 2.86
CA ARG A 45 4.69 -0.01 1.42
C ARG A 45 3.36 -0.62 0.99
N SER A 46 3.02 -1.79 1.51
CA SER A 46 1.73 -2.43 1.24
C SER A 46 0.56 -1.56 1.67
N GLN A 47 0.63 -0.95 2.85
CA GLN A 47 -0.41 -0.05 3.34
C GLN A 47 -0.52 1.20 2.47
N HIS A 48 0.61 1.76 2.05
CA HIS A 48 0.64 2.92 1.16
C HIS A 48 0.02 2.60 -0.22
N TRP A 49 0.38 1.47 -0.83
CA TRP A 49 -0.22 1.07 -2.12
C TRP A 49 -1.71 0.75 -2.03
N MET A 50 -2.18 0.25 -0.90
CA MET A 50 -3.63 0.08 -0.66
C MET A 50 -4.34 1.45 -0.66
N ALA A 51 -3.76 2.46 -0.01
CA ALA A 51 -4.30 3.83 -0.03
C ALA A 51 -4.29 4.43 -1.45
N GLU A 52 -3.19 4.28 -2.19
CA GLU A 52 -3.12 4.72 -3.60
C GLU A 52 -4.17 4.00 -4.47
N GLY A 53 -4.33 2.69 -4.27
CA GLY A 53 -5.33 1.88 -4.96
C GLY A 53 -6.76 2.34 -4.71
N ALA A 54 -7.10 2.69 -3.46
CA ALA A 54 -8.39 3.22 -3.09
C ALA A 54 -8.69 4.56 -3.80
N ILE A 55 -7.70 5.45 -3.86
CA ILE A 55 -7.80 6.74 -4.58
C ILE A 55 -8.03 6.53 -6.08
N GLU A 56 -7.29 5.62 -6.71
CA GLU A 56 -7.47 5.31 -8.13
C GLU A 56 -8.81 4.60 -8.38
N CYS A 57 -9.32 3.79 -7.44
CA CYS A 57 -10.66 3.21 -7.52
C CYS A 57 -11.75 4.29 -7.51
N LEU A 58 -11.69 5.27 -6.59
CA LEU A 58 -12.63 6.39 -6.57
C LEU A 58 -12.59 7.19 -7.87
N PHE A 59 -11.39 7.46 -8.38
CA PHE A 59 -11.22 8.18 -9.64
C PHE A 59 -11.81 7.41 -10.83
N ALA A 60 -11.60 6.10 -10.89
CA ALA A 60 -12.21 5.23 -11.89
C ALA A 60 -13.74 5.21 -11.77
N TYR A 61 -14.28 5.15 -10.55
CA TYR A 61 -15.72 5.22 -10.28
C TYR A 61 -16.33 6.52 -10.82
N ILE A 62 -15.69 7.67 -10.56
CA ILE A 62 -16.12 8.97 -11.07
C ILE A 62 -16.16 8.99 -12.60
N ASN A 63 -15.11 8.48 -13.25
CA ASN A 63 -15.04 8.47 -14.71
C ASN A 63 -16.02 7.47 -15.35
N ALA A 64 -16.27 6.33 -14.71
CA ALA A 64 -17.19 5.31 -15.22
C ALA A 64 -18.66 5.71 -15.07
N THR A 65 -19.00 6.41 -13.99
CA THR A 65 -20.40 6.77 -13.66
C THR A 65 -20.77 8.19 -14.08
N GLY A 66 -19.79 9.07 -14.31
CA GLY A 66 -20.01 10.48 -14.60
C GLY A 66 -20.47 11.30 -13.38
N ILE A 67 -20.42 10.72 -12.18
CA ILE A 67 -20.85 11.37 -10.93
C ILE A 67 -19.93 12.54 -10.61
N ALA A 68 -20.51 13.65 -10.16
CA ALA A 68 -19.73 14.81 -9.80
C ALA A 68 -19.00 14.55 -8.46
N PRO A 69 -17.70 14.88 -8.33
CA PRO A 69 -16.96 14.75 -7.08
C PRO A 69 -17.66 15.44 -5.91
N ALA A 70 -18.33 16.57 -6.14
CA ALA A 70 -19.12 17.27 -5.12
C ALA A 70 -20.21 16.42 -4.44
N GLN A 71 -20.61 15.29 -5.03
CA GLN A 71 -21.55 14.32 -4.46
C GLN A 71 -20.88 13.22 -3.63
N LEU A 72 -19.55 13.17 -3.61
CA LEU A 72 -18.72 12.15 -2.96
C LEU A 72 -17.88 12.75 -1.82
N THR A 73 -18.42 13.77 -1.15
CA THR A 73 -17.81 14.38 0.05
C THR A 73 -18.04 13.52 1.28
N GLN A 74 -17.20 13.65 2.32
CA GLN A 74 -17.20 12.82 3.53
C GLN A 74 -18.59 12.62 4.17
N ASN A 75 -19.42 13.67 4.19
CA ASN A 75 -20.75 13.66 4.82
C ASN A 75 -21.90 13.54 3.80
N SER A 76 -21.62 13.02 2.60
CA SER A 76 -22.63 12.85 1.56
C SER A 76 -23.64 11.78 1.94
N THR A 77 -24.92 12.08 1.76
CA THR A 77 -26.03 11.13 1.94
C THR A 77 -26.44 10.45 0.63
N MET A 78 -25.69 10.68 -0.45
CA MET A 78 -25.97 10.12 -1.76
C MET A 78 -25.69 8.62 -1.78
N ALA A 79 -26.61 7.83 -2.37
CA ALA A 79 -26.42 6.38 -2.55
C ALA A 79 -25.14 6.04 -3.34
N SER A 80 -24.71 6.95 -4.23
CA SER A 80 -23.44 6.81 -4.95
C SER A 80 -22.21 6.86 -4.05
N PHE A 81 -22.25 7.63 -2.97
CA PHE A 81 -21.15 7.68 -2.01
C PHE A 81 -21.03 6.36 -1.25
N ASP A 82 -22.15 5.79 -0.82
CA ASP A 82 -22.16 4.48 -0.16
C ASP A 82 -21.75 3.33 -1.09
N THR A 83 -22.25 3.35 -2.33
CA THR A 83 -21.85 2.39 -3.37
C THR A 83 -20.35 2.48 -3.65
N MET A 84 -19.80 3.68 -3.76
CA MET A 84 -18.37 3.87 -3.97
C MET A 84 -17.55 3.36 -2.78
N ARG A 85 -17.96 3.65 -1.54
CA ARG A 85 -17.23 3.19 -0.36
C ARG A 85 -17.18 1.67 -0.28
N THR A 86 -18.30 0.99 -0.53
CA THR A 86 -18.36 -0.48 -0.51
C THR A 86 -17.53 -1.14 -1.62
N LEU A 87 -17.26 -0.43 -2.72
CA LEU A 87 -16.43 -0.92 -3.82
C LEU A 87 -14.93 -0.65 -3.63
N CYS A 88 -14.57 0.50 -3.06
CA CYS A 88 -13.19 1.01 -3.07
C CYS A 88 -12.48 0.96 -1.72
N VAL A 89 -13.17 0.53 -0.66
CA VAL A 89 -12.67 0.52 0.71
C VAL A 89 -12.94 -0.85 1.33
N ASP A 90 -11.93 -1.43 1.97
CA ASP A 90 -12.04 -2.77 2.60
C ASP A 90 -12.74 -2.70 3.96
N ASN A 91 -12.41 -1.69 4.77
CA ASN A 91 -12.94 -1.53 6.12
C ASN A 91 -13.49 -0.12 6.35
N ALA A 92 -14.79 0.06 6.08
CA ALA A 92 -15.45 1.36 6.16
C ALA A 92 -15.62 1.94 7.58
N SER A 93 -15.28 1.20 8.66
CA SER A 93 -15.27 1.73 10.02
C SER A 93 -13.99 2.47 10.39
N GLU A 94 -12.88 2.11 9.75
CA GLU A 94 -11.55 2.69 10.01
C GLU A 94 -11.11 3.58 8.84
N GLN A 95 -11.48 3.20 7.61
CA GLN A 95 -11.03 3.84 6.39
C GLN A 95 -12.12 4.77 5.85
N ALA A 96 -11.72 5.99 5.50
CA ALA A 96 -12.57 6.96 4.81
C ALA A 96 -11.97 7.32 3.45
N LEU A 97 -12.81 7.32 2.43
CA LEU A 97 -12.45 7.70 1.06
C LEU A 97 -13.50 8.69 0.56
N PHE A 98 -13.06 9.90 0.21
CA PHE A 98 -13.95 10.97 -0.20
C PHE A 98 -13.24 12.03 -1.02
N THR A 99 -14.00 13.00 -1.50
CA THR A 99 -13.46 14.17 -2.21
C THR A 99 -13.74 15.47 -1.48
N GLU A 100 -12.85 16.44 -1.66
CA GLU A 100 -12.95 17.78 -1.11
C GLU A 100 -12.80 18.83 -2.23
N PRO A 101 -13.63 19.88 -2.27
CA PRO A 101 -13.40 21.00 -3.16
C PRO A 101 -12.20 21.81 -2.69
N VAL A 102 -11.21 22.02 -3.56
CA VAL A 102 -10.03 22.86 -3.25
C VAL A 102 -10.18 24.26 -3.82
N ALA A 103 -10.63 24.33 -5.08
CA ALA A 103 -10.85 25.57 -5.81
C ALA A 103 -11.82 25.29 -6.98
N SER A 104 -12.17 26.32 -7.74
CA SER A 104 -12.99 26.15 -8.94
C SER A 104 -12.35 25.13 -9.89
N HIS A 105 -13.07 24.06 -10.22
CA HIS A 105 -12.60 22.93 -11.04
C HIS A 105 -11.54 22.00 -10.40
N TYR A 106 -11.11 22.23 -9.16
CA TYR A 106 -10.12 21.38 -8.48
C TYR A 106 -10.76 20.63 -7.32
N TYR A 107 -10.57 19.31 -7.32
CA TYR A 107 -11.05 18.42 -6.28
C TYR A 107 -9.90 17.59 -5.77
N ARG A 108 -9.79 17.47 -4.45
CA ARG A 108 -8.83 16.57 -3.81
C ARG A 108 -9.54 15.28 -3.48
N VAL A 109 -8.95 14.17 -3.88
CA VAL A 109 -9.33 12.84 -3.40
C VAL A 109 -8.49 12.54 -2.18
N VAL A 110 -9.14 12.13 -1.10
CA VAL A 110 -8.51 11.92 0.21
C VAL A 110 -8.81 10.51 0.68
N PHE A 111 -7.77 9.81 1.12
CA PHE A 111 -7.88 8.55 1.84
C PHE A 111 -7.37 8.74 3.27
N GLU A 112 -8.23 8.41 4.24
CA GLU A 112 -7.95 8.52 5.66
C GLU A 112 -8.09 7.14 6.33
N VAL A 113 -7.29 6.92 7.36
CA VAL A 113 -7.42 5.76 8.27
C VAL A 113 -7.41 6.30 9.69
N ASP A 114 -8.40 5.94 10.49
CA ASP A 114 -8.58 6.42 11.86
C ASP A 114 -8.53 7.96 11.97
N ASP A 115 -9.25 8.64 11.06
CA ASP A 115 -9.28 10.11 10.91
C ASP A 115 -7.92 10.76 10.59
N VAL A 116 -6.90 9.97 10.23
CA VAL A 116 -5.59 10.46 9.77
C VAL A 116 -5.50 10.36 8.25
N ARG A 117 -5.21 11.48 7.59
CA ARG A 117 -4.92 11.53 6.15
C ARG A 117 -3.63 10.81 5.84
N LEU A 118 -3.71 9.69 5.13
CA LEU A 118 -2.52 8.95 4.72
C LEU A 118 -2.01 9.46 3.37
N VAL A 119 -2.94 9.59 2.42
CA VAL A 119 -2.63 9.94 1.03
C VAL A 119 -3.74 10.84 0.49
N SER A 120 -3.35 11.83 -0.30
CA SER A 120 -4.31 12.59 -1.10
C SER A 120 -3.75 12.96 -2.46
N LYS A 121 -4.66 13.17 -3.42
CA LYS A 121 -4.29 13.55 -4.79
C LYS A 121 -5.31 14.49 -5.37
N THR A 122 -4.86 15.49 -6.11
CA THR A 122 -5.77 16.47 -6.73
C THR A 122 -6.10 16.09 -8.16
N MET A 123 -7.38 16.15 -8.51
CA MET A 123 -7.87 16.06 -9.87
C MET A 123 -8.44 17.41 -10.33
N VAL A 124 -8.35 17.66 -11.63
CA VAL A 124 -8.90 18.84 -12.28
C VAL A 124 -10.05 18.45 -13.21
N LYS A 125 -11.15 19.17 -13.08
CA LYS A 125 -12.30 19.12 -13.99
C LYS A 125 -11.92 19.83 -15.29
N THR A 126 -11.87 19.10 -16.39
CA THR A 126 -11.72 19.65 -17.74
C THR A 126 -13.04 19.52 -18.49
N ILE A 127 -13.42 20.54 -19.26
CA ILE A 127 -14.60 20.52 -20.11
C ILE A 127 -14.14 20.49 -21.57
N HIS A 128 -14.48 19.43 -22.29
CA HIS A 128 -14.18 19.26 -23.70
C HIS A 128 -15.49 19.10 -24.47
N GLN A 129 -15.81 20.07 -25.34
CA GLN A 129 -17.01 20.05 -26.19
C GLN A 129 -18.32 19.78 -25.42
N GLY A 130 -18.46 20.37 -24.22
CA GLY A 130 -19.63 20.18 -23.36
C GLY A 130 -19.58 18.93 -22.46
N HIS A 131 -18.64 18.01 -22.69
CA HIS A 131 -18.42 16.85 -21.82
C HIS A 131 -17.46 17.18 -20.68
N THR A 132 -17.82 16.78 -19.47
CA THR A 132 -16.95 16.90 -18.30
C THR A 132 -16.06 15.65 -18.20
N SER A 133 -14.75 15.86 -18.05
CA SER A 133 -13.77 14.81 -17.78
C SER A 133 -12.87 15.22 -16.61
N TYR A 134 -12.41 14.25 -15.82
CA TYR A 134 -11.47 14.51 -14.73
C TYR A 134 -10.09 13.96 -15.10
N ARG A 135 -9.04 14.70 -14.76
CA ARG A 135 -7.65 14.27 -14.92
C ARG A 135 -6.86 14.55 -13.66
N TRP A 136 -5.89 13.69 -13.37
CA TRP A 136 -4.95 13.94 -12.29
C TRP A 136 -4.13 15.21 -12.54
N LEU A 137 -4.02 16.06 -11.52
CA LEU A 137 -3.08 17.16 -11.52
C LEU A 137 -1.67 16.61 -11.30
N LYS A 138 -0.76 16.89 -12.23
CA LYS A 138 0.63 16.41 -12.14
C LYS A 138 1.30 16.94 -10.88
N GLY A 139 2.02 16.08 -10.17
CA GLY A 139 2.74 16.44 -8.94
C GLY A 139 1.84 16.79 -7.75
N SER A 140 0.56 16.42 -7.80
CA SER A 140 -0.40 16.70 -6.72
C SER A 140 -0.55 15.59 -5.69
N TRP A 141 0.22 14.51 -5.83
CA TRP A 141 0.34 13.50 -4.78
C TRP A 141 0.89 14.19 -3.53
N SER A 142 0.18 13.99 -2.45
CA SER A 142 0.56 14.42 -1.11
C SER A 142 0.55 13.17 -0.26
N ASP A 143 1.75 12.61 -0.15
CA ASP A 143 2.08 11.52 0.74
C ASP A 143 2.86 12.14 1.90
N TRP A 144 2.66 11.62 3.11
CA TRP A 144 3.33 12.09 4.33
C TRP A 144 4.86 12.03 4.28
#